data_AF-A0A952SJA6-F1
#
_entry.id   AF-A0A952SJA6-F1
#
_cell.length_a   1.000
_cell.length_b   1.000
_cell.length_c   1.000
_cell.angle_alpha   90.00
_cell.angle_beta   90.00
_cell.angle_gamma   90.00
#
_symmetry.space_group_name_H-M   'P 1'
#
loop_
_entity.id
_entity.type
_entity.pdbx_description
1 polymer ?
#
loop_
_entity_poly.entity_id
_entity_poly.type
_entity_poly.pdbx_seq_one_letter_code
_entity_poly.pdbx_strand_id
1 'polypeptide(L)'
;MTVPRKRVLSGMQPSGLMHLGNYLGALENWKALQAQYDCYFFVADWHALSTNYADTSRIRMFVRDMLIDWLAGGIDPERATIFIQSRIPEHAILHLLLSMMAPVSWLERNPTYKEKQEEIKEKDLTTYGFLGYPVLQA
;
A
#
# COMPACT_ATOMS: atom_id res chain seq x y z
N MET A 1 6.93 -28.83 17.62
CA MET A 1 6.48 -27.45 17.34
C MET A 1 7.31 -26.93 16.17
N THR A 2 6.70 -26.70 15.01
CA THR A 2 7.40 -26.11 13.85
C THR A 2 7.69 -24.64 14.14
N VAL A 3 8.92 -24.19 13.88
CA VAL A 3 9.29 -22.78 14.01
C VAL A 3 8.41 -21.95 13.06
N PRO A 4 7.73 -20.89 13.54
CA PRO A 4 6.88 -20.07 12.68
C PRO A 4 7.71 -19.42 11.57
N ARG A 5 7.18 -19.43 10.35
CA ARG A 5 7.81 -18.75 9.21
C ARG A 5 7.87 -17.25 9.49
N LYS A 6 8.94 -16.59 9.02
CA LYS A 6 9.03 -15.13 9.06
C LYS A 6 7.88 -14.53 8.25
N ARG A 7 7.39 -13.36 8.67
CA ARG A 7 6.32 -12.64 8.00
C ARG A 7 6.84 -11.63 7.01
N VAL A 8 6.15 -11.50 5.89
CA VAL A 8 6.36 -10.43 4.90
C VAL A 8 5.04 -9.70 4.71
N LEU A 9 5.06 -8.39 4.82
CA LEU A 9 3.97 -7.50 4.45
C LEU A 9 4.39 -6.70 3.22
N SER A 10 3.58 -6.72 2.17
CA SER A 10 3.80 -5.87 0.99
C SER A 10 2.49 -5.28 0.49
N GLY A 11 2.52 -4.00 0.15
CA GLY A 11 1.35 -3.27 -0.30
C GLY A 11 1.60 -2.58 -1.63
N MET A 12 0.57 -2.52 -2.48
CA MET A 12 0.60 -1.76 -3.73
C MET A 12 -0.56 -0.78 -3.76
N GLN A 13 -0.28 0.44 -4.22
CA GLN A 13 -1.31 1.46 -4.40
C GLN A 13 -2.06 1.22 -5.71
N PRO A 14 -3.40 1.22 -5.72
CA PRO A 14 -4.20 1.15 -6.95
C PRO A 14 -4.14 2.48 -7.73
N SER A 15 -3.11 2.65 -8.56
CA SER A 15 -2.83 3.88 -9.32
C SER A 15 -3.00 3.75 -10.85
N GLY A 16 -3.46 2.60 -11.34
CA GLY A 16 -3.64 2.33 -12.76
C GLY A 16 -3.62 0.84 -13.07
N LEU A 17 -3.60 0.51 -14.36
CA LEU A 17 -3.42 -0.87 -14.84
C LEU A 17 -1.99 -1.34 -14.55
N MET A 18 -1.84 -2.60 -14.14
CA MET A 18 -0.53 -3.19 -13.96
C MET A 18 0.21 -3.30 -15.30
N HIS A 19 1.50 -2.97 -15.31
CA HIS A 19 2.37 -3.15 -16.47
C HIS A 19 3.58 -4.02 -16.15
N LEU A 20 4.37 -4.38 -17.17
CA LEU A 20 5.52 -5.28 -17.04
C LEU A 20 6.52 -4.86 -15.95
N GLY A 21 6.75 -3.55 -15.80
CA GLY A 21 7.58 -3.02 -14.70
C GLY A 21 7.07 -3.38 -13.30
N ASN A 22 5.76 -3.39 -13.04
CA ASN A 22 5.22 -3.83 -11.75
C ASN A 22 5.37 -5.35 -11.56
N TYR A 23 5.17 -6.11 -12.65
CA TYR A 23 5.31 -7.56 -12.64
C TYR A 23 6.75 -7.97 -12.27
N LEU A 24 7.74 -7.48 -13.02
CA LEU A 24 9.15 -7.80 -12.80
C LEU A 24 9.69 -7.15 -11.51
N GLY A 25 9.20 -5.97 -11.14
CA GLY A 25 9.67 -5.26 -9.96
C GLY A 25 9.15 -5.83 -8.63
N ALA A 26 7.91 -6.32 -8.60
CA ALA A 26 7.26 -6.75 -7.37
C ALA A 26 6.64 -8.15 -7.46
N LEU A 27 5.80 -8.40 -8.47
CA LEU A 27 4.94 -9.59 -8.48
C LEU A 27 5.72 -10.90 -8.64
N GLU A 28 6.79 -10.89 -9.44
CA GLU A 28 7.69 -12.04 -9.59
C GLU A 28 8.37 -12.41 -8.27
N ASN A 29 8.80 -11.40 -7.50
CA ASN A 29 9.37 -11.60 -6.17
C ASN A 29 8.32 -12.12 -5.19
N TRP A 30 7.12 -11.54 -5.19
CA TRP A 30 6.02 -12.00 -4.34
C TRP A 30 5.69 -13.46 -4.59
N LYS A 31 5.63 -13.88 -5.86
CA LYS A 31 5.39 -15.28 -6.24
C LYS A 31 6.37 -16.24 -5.58
N ALA A 32 7.66 -15.89 -5.55
CA ALA A 32 8.70 -16.70 -4.91
C ALA A 32 8.60 -16.71 -3.38
N LEU A 33 8.25 -15.57 -2.76
CA LEU A 33 8.18 -15.42 -1.30
C LEU A 33 7.10 -16.30 -0.66
N GLN A 34 6.00 -16.59 -1.36
CA GLN A 34 4.91 -17.47 -0.90
C GLN A 34 5.37 -18.91 -0.55
N ALA A 35 6.56 -19.33 -0.99
CA ALA A 35 7.13 -20.63 -0.62
C ALA A 35 7.89 -20.58 0.72
N GLN A 36 8.42 -19.42 1.08
CA GLN A 36 9.43 -19.28 2.13
C GLN A 36 8.90 -18.54 3.36
N TYR A 37 7.89 -17.67 3.18
CA TYR A 37 7.40 -16.75 4.21
C TYR A 37 5.89 -16.92 4.46
N ASP A 38 5.43 -16.39 5.58
CA ASP A 38 4.01 -16.10 5.82
C ASP A 38 3.70 -14.72 5.22
N CYS A 39 3.09 -14.71 4.03
CA CYS A 39 2.95 -13.52 3.20
C CYS A 39 1.59 -12.83 3.41
N TYR A 40 1.65 -11.51 3.53
CA TYR A 40 0.50 -10.62 3.60
C TYR A 40 0.64 -9.59 2.47
N PHE A 41 -0.23 -9.68 1.47
CA PHE A 41 -0.24 -8.78 0.33
C PHE A 41 -1.53 -7.96 0.35
N PHE A 42 -1.41 -6.64 0.22
CA PHE A 42 -2.60 -5.80 0.36
C PHE A 42 -2.70 -4.67 -0.65
N VAL A 43 -3.93 -4.40 -1.09
CA VAL A 43 -4.24 -3.24 -1.91
C VAL A 43 -4.36 -2.02 -1.00
N ALA A 44 -3.43 -1.07 -1.15
CA ALA A 44 -3.31 0.11 -0.31
C ALA A 44 -4.25 1.24 -0.80
N ASP A 45 -5.55 1.00 -0.75
CA ASP A 45 -6.58 1.89 -1.31
C ASP A 45 -6.75 3.20 -0.53
N TRP A 46 -6.60 3.21 0.79
CA TRP A 46 -6.52 4.48 1.55
C TRP A 46 -5.25 5.27 1.25
N HIS A 47 -4.11 4.61 1.01
CA HIS A 47 -2.92 5.31 0.55
C HIS A 47 -3.10 5.92 -0.85
N ALA A 48 -3.92 5.32 -1.72
CA ALA A 48 -4.25 5.93 -3.01
C ALA A 48 -5.09 7.21 -2.84
N LEU A 49 -5.91 7.32 -1.77
CA LEU A 49 -6.68 8.53 -1.49
C LEU A 49 -5.79 9.72 -1.10
N SER A 50 -4.62 9.49 -0.49
CA SER A 50 -3.75 10.59 -0.07
C SER A 50 -3.20 11.41 -1.24
N THR A 51 -3.16 10.84 -2.45
CA THR A 51 -2.74 11.52 -3.69
C THR A 51 -3.85 11.65 -4.73
N ASN A 52 -4.96 10.92 -4.61
CA ASN A 52 -6.09 10.96 -5.56
C ASN A 52 -7.40 11.48 -4.94
N TYR A 53 -7.34 12.19 -3.80
CA TYR A 53 -8.54 12.67 -3.10
C TYR A 53 -9.50 13.50 -3.98
N ALA A 54 -8.98 14.18 -5.02
CA ALA A 54 -9.78 15.01 -5.92
C ALA A 54 -10.68 14.20 -6.89
N ASP A 55 -10.26 12.99 -7.29
CA ASP A 55 -11.06 12.07 -8.10
C ASP A 55 -10.81 10.63 -7.67
N THR A 56 -11.80 10.05 -6.99
CA THR A 56 -11.75 8.69 -6.45
C THR A 56 -12.54 7.69 -7.28
N SER A 57 -13.19 8.15 -8.37
CA SER A 57 -14.15 7.36 -9.16
C SER A 57 -13.55 6.07 -9.72
N ARG A 58 -12.26 6.08 -10.06
CA ARG A 58 -11.53 4.96 -10.65
C ARG A 58 -10.86 4.03 -9.65
N ILE A 59 -10.69 4.43 -8.39
CA ILE A 59 -9.95 3.64 -7.39
C ILE A 59 -10.59 2.27 -7.23
N ARG A 60 -11.91 2.20 -7.15
CA ARG A 60 -12.63 0.92 -7.02
C ARG A 60 -12.38 -0.03 -8.18
N MET A 61 -12.30 0.51 -9.41
CA MET A 61 -11.98 -0.26 -10.61
C MET A 61 -10.54 -0.78 -10.51
N PHE A 62 -9.58 0.09 -10.20
CA PHE A 62 -8.18 -0.29 -10.07
C PHE A 62 -7.91 -1.31 -8.97
N VAL A 63 -8.62 -1.24 -7.84
CA VAL A 63 -8.55 -2.28 -6.79
C VAL A 63 -8.94 -3.65 -7.35
N ARG A 64 -10.03 -3.71 -8.12
CA ARG A 64 -10.51 -4.96 -8.72
C ARG A 64 -9.52 -5.49 -9.76
N ASP A 65 -9.08 -4.63 -10.68
CA ASP A 65 -8.18 -5.02 -11.77
C ASP A 65 -6.84 -5.49 -11.21
N MET A 66 -6.29 -4.80 -10.22
CA MET A 66 -5.05 -5.20 -9.54
C MET A 66 -5.16 -6.57 -8.88
N LEU A 67 -6.27 -6.87 -8.21
CA LEU A 67 -6.47 -8.21 -7.61
C LEU A 67 -6.54 -9.28 -8.69
N ILE A 68 -7.19 -9.01 -9.82
CA ILE A 68 -7.22 -9.93 -10.97
C ILE A 68 -5.79 -10.16 -11.49
N ASP A 69 -5.01 -9.10 -11.68
CA ASP A 69 -3.63 -9.18 -12.15
C ASP A 69 -2.72 -9.96 -11.19
N TRP A 70 -2.91 -9.80 -9.87
CA TRP A 70 -2.14 -10.53 -8.87
C TRP A 70 -2.42 -12.03 -8.92
N LEU A 71 -3.70 -12.41 -8.98
CA LEU A 71 -4.10 -13.80 -9.09
C LEU A 71 -3.59 -14.42 -10.40
N ALA A 72 -3.74 -13.70 -11.52
CA ALA A 72 -3.22 -14.11 -12.82
C ALA A 72 -1.69 -14.24 -12.84
N GLY A 73 -0.99 -13.37 -12.11
CA GLY A 73 0.46 -13.38 -11.96
C GLY A 73 1.01 -14.46 -11.03
N GLY A 74 0.14 -15.24 -10.37
CA GLY A 74 0.52 -16.39 -9.55
C GLY A 74 0.61 -16.09 -8.05
N ILE A 75 -0.05 -15.04 -7.56
CA ILE A 75 -0.34 -14.90 -6.14
C ILE A 75 -1.50 -15.84 -5.80
N ASP A 76 -1.28 -16.71 -4.82
CA ASP A 76 -2.16 -17.79 -4.43
C ASP A 76 -2.76 -17.51 -3.05
N PRO A 77 -4.09 -17.29 -2.94
CA PRO A 77 -4.77 -17.03 -1.67
C PRO A 77 -4.65 -18.17 -0.65
N GLU A 78 -4.34 -19.39 -1.08
CA GLU A 78 -4.10 -20.51 -0.16
C GLU A 78 -2.71 -20.45 0.48
N ARG A 79 -1.79 -19.64 -0.08
CA ARG A 79 -0.39 -19.55 0.34
C ARG A 79 -0.03 -18.17 0.91
N ALA A 80 -0.83 -17.16 0.64
CA ALA A 80 -0.67 -15.80 1.15
C ALA A 80 -2.01 -15.19 1.55
N THR A 81 -2.00 -14.35 2.58
CA THR A 81 -3.16 -13.53 2.95
C THR A 81 -3.24 -12.34 2.01
N ILE A 82 -4.33 -12.24 1.24
CA ILE A 82 -4.62 -11.11 0.36
C ILE A 82 -5.76 -10.30 0.93
N PHE A 83 -5.60 -8.98 1.05
CA PHE A 83 -6.67 -8.13 1.58
C PHE A 83 -6.66 -6.70 0.99
N ILE A 84 -7.73 -5.95 1.26
CA ILE A 84 -7.86 -4.54 0.86
C ILE A 84 -7.72 -3.72 2.14
N GLN A 85 -6.87 -2.69 2.14
CA GLN A 85 -6.57 -1.89 3.33
C GLN A 85 -7.84 -1.35 4.00
N SER A 86 -8.74 -0.76 3.23
CA SER A 86 -9.99 -0.19 3.77
C SER A 86 -10.99 -1.19 4.35
N ARG A 87 -10.81 -2.49 4.09
CA ARG A 87 -11.68 -3.55 4.63
C ARG A 87 -11.29 -3.96 6.05
N ILE A 88 -10.14 -3.51 6.53
CA ILE A 88 -9.58 -3.84 7.84
C ILE A 88 -9.51 -2.53 8.66
N PRO A 89 -10.60 -2.17 9.39
CA PRO A 89 -10.68 -0.88 10.10
C PRO A 89 -9.58 -0.68 11.15
N GLU A 90 -8.96 -1.76 11.62
CA GLU A 90 -7.83 -1.75 12.54
C GLU A 90 -6.65 -0.92 12.02
N HIS A 91 -6.46 -0.82 10.70
CA HIS A 91 -5.44 0.05 10.11
C HIS A 91 -5.70 1.53 10.43
N ALA A 92 -6.97 1.97 10.39
CA ALA A 92 -7.34 3.34 10.71
C ALA A 92 -7.25 3.61 12.22
N ILE A 93 -7.64 2.62 13.04
CA ILE A 93 -7.55 2.72 14.50
C ILE A 93 -6.09 2.85 14.93
N LEU A 94 -5.21 2.01 14.39
CA LEU A 94 -3.79 2.06 14.72
C LEU A 94 -3.16 3.36 14.21
N HIS A 95 -3.47 3.79 12.99
CA HIS A 95 -3.03 5.08 12.46
C HIS A 95 -3.41 6.24 13.40
N LEU A 96 -4.65 6.27 13.90
CA LEU A 96 -5.10 7.29 14.85
C LEU A 96 -4.24 7.30 16.12
N LEU A 97 -3.98 6.12 16.71
CA LEU A 97 -3.16 6.02 17.92
C LEU A 97 -1.70 6.45 17.65
N LEU A 98 -1.11 5.99 16.55
CA LEU A 98 0.25 6.35 16.14
C LEU A 98 0.39 7.85 15.83
N SER A 99 -0.65 8.48 15.28
CA SER A 99 -0.65 9.92 14.96
C SER A 99 -0.49 10.82 16.19
N MET A 100 -0.88 10.34 17.38
CA MET A 100 -0.70 11.09 18.63
C MET A 100 0.75 11.03 19.14
N MET A 101 1.56 10.10 18.63
CA MET A 101 2.96 9.91 19.02
C MET A 101 3.94 10.44 17.97
N ALA A 102 3.53 10.53 16.71
CA ALA A 102 4.39 10.96 15.61
C ALA A 102 4.55 12.49 15.60
N PRO A 103 5.78 13.03 15.80
CA PRO A 103 6.01 14.47 15.72
C PRO A 103 5.84 14.97 14.28
N VAL A 104 5.13 16.09 14.10
CA VAL A 104 4.92 16.71 12.78
C VAL A 104 6.26 16.97 12.06
N SER A 105 7.27 17.42 12.79
CA SER A 105 8.60 17.70 12.23
C SER A 105 9.31 16.48 11.66
N TRP A 106 8.97 15.26 12.11
CA TRP A 106 9.51 14.03 11.52
C TRP A 106 8.87 13.78 10.14
N LEU A 107 7.57 14.05 10.02
CA LEU A 107 6.82 13.89 8.77
C LEU A 107 7.25 14.91 7.73
N GLU A 108 7.37 16.19 8.12
CA GLU A 108 7.82 17.27 7.22
C GLU A 108 9.27 17.10 6.74
N ARG A 109 10.10 16.34 7.47
CA ARG A 109 11.48 16.04 7.10
C ARG A 109 11.63 14.75 6.30
N ASN A 110 10.56 13.98 6.10
CA ASN A 110 10.62 12.75 5.33
C ASN A 110 11.04 13.04 3.87
N PRO A 111 12.16 12.48 3.38
CA PRO A 111 12.65 12.75 2.02
C PRO A 111 11.63 12.38 0.95
N THR A 112 11.00 11.20 1.05
CA THR A 112 10.01 10.72 0.09
C THR A 112 8.75 11.59 0.06
N TYR A 113 8.33 12.15 1.20
CA TYR A 113 7.25 13.13 1.24
C TYR A 113 7.61 14.36 0.40
N LYS A 114 8.80 14.94 0.60
CA LYS A 114 9.28 16.12 -0.13
C LYS A 114 9.42 15.85 -1.63
N GLU A 115 10.08 14.75 -1.99
CA GLU A 115 10.25 14.32 -3.38
C GLU A 115 8.91 14.21 -4.10
N LYS A 116 7.92 13.55 -3.47
CA LYS A 116 6.59 13.42 -4.06
C LYS A 116 5.83 14.76 -4.17
N GLN A 117 6.02 15.68 -3.24
CA GLN A 117 5.45 17.04 -3.37
C GLN A 117 6.07 17.79 -4.55
N GLU A 118 7.36 17.61 -4.80
CA GLU A 118 8.06 18.24 -5.93
C GLU A 118 7.69 17.61 -7.28
N GLU A 119 7.48 16.29 -7.33
CA GLU A 119 7.13 15.56 -8.55
C GLU A 119 5.66 15.76 -8.96
N ILE A 120 4.73 15.77 -8.00
CA ILE A 120 3.29 15.81 -8.26
C ILE A 120 2.77 17.25 -8.15
N LYS A 121 3.20 18.12 -9.07
CA LYS A 121 2.84 19.56 -9.05
C LYS A 121 1.40 19.86 -9.45
N GLU A 122 0.74 18.94 -10.15
CA GLU A 122 -0.62 19.12 -10.68
C GLU A 122 -1.70 18.93 -9.61
N LYS A 123 -1.33 18.47 -8.40
CA LYS A 123 -2.26 18.21 -7.31
C LYS A 123 -1.82 18.98 -6.06
N ASP A 124 -2.79 19.50 -5.33
CA ASP A 124 -2.51 20.09 -4.02
C ASP A 124 -2.31 18.99 -2.97
N LEU A 125 -1.06 18.61 -2.77
CA LEU A 125 -0.67 17.61 -1.76
C LEU A 125 -0.41 18.21 -0.38
N THR A 126 -0.80 19.47 -0.14
CA THR A 126 -0.68 20.15 1.16
C THR A 126 -1.79 19.71 2.12
N THR A 127 -2.06 18.41 2.18
CA THR A 127 -3.11 17.81 3.00
C THR A 127 -2.51 17.03 4.15
N TYR A 128 -3.21 17.00 5.29
CA TYR A 128 -2.83 16.14 6.42
C TYR A 128 -2.79 14.66 6.02
N GLY A 129 -3.71 14.21 5.16
CA GLY A 129 -3.73 12.83 4.68
C GLY A 129 -2.46 12.45 3.91
N PHE A 130 -1.90 13.37 3.12
CA PHE A 130 -0.62 13.17 2.47
C PHE A 130 0.55 13.25 3.45
N LEU A 131 0.61 14.27 4.31
CA LEU A 131 1.66 14.37 5.34
C LEU A 131 1.69 13.16 6.28
N GLY A 132 0.51 12.63 6.62
CA GLY A 132 0.31 11.51 7.54
C GLY A 132 0.42 10.12 6.91
N TYR A 133 0.61 10.00 5.58
CA TYR A 133 0.73 8.70 4.92
C TYR A 133 1.82 7.79 5.54
N PRO A 134 2.99 8.30 5.98
CA PRO A 134 4.01 7.44 6.59
C PRO A 134 3.55 6.83 7.92
N VAL A 135 2.67 7.51 8.65
CA VAL A 135 2.07 6.99 9.89
C VAL A 135 1.03 5.91 9.59
N LEU A 136 0.31 6.02 8.48
CA LEU A 136 -0.62 4.98 8.00
C LEU A 136 0.13 3.72 7.50
N GLN A 137 1.40 3.87 7.11
CA GLN A 137 2.26 2.79 6.65
C GLN A 137 2.96 2.02 7.80
N ALA A 138 3.14 2.65 8.96
CA ALA A 138 3.83 2.11 10.14
C ALA A 138 3.01 1.04 10.88
#